data_AF-A0A2N2IVD8-F1
#
_entry.id   AF-A0A2N2IVD8-F1
#
_cell.length_a   1.000
_cell.length_b   1.000
_cell.length_c   1.000
_cell.angle_alpha   90.00
_cell.angle_beta   90.00
_cell.angle_gamma   90.00
#
_symmetry.space_group_name_H-M   'P 1'
#
loop_
_entity.id
_entity.type
_entity.pdbx_description
1 polymer ?
#
loop_
_entity_poly.entity_id
_entity_poly.type
_entity_poly.pdbx_seq_one_letter_code
_entity_poly.pdbx_strand_id
1 'polypeptide(L)'
;RCVIYHSVGPKEAVGIAKVTRAAYADPTSDDARWLAVDIAPDKRLAHPVSLARMKEHPVLSSMALVKQSRLSVCPVTADEFKVLLSLAKKP
;
A
#
# COMPACT_ATOMS: atom_id res chain seq x y z
N ARG A 1 -6.01 -0.32 -8.26
CA ARG A 1 -5.29 -1.36 -7.50
C ARG A 1 -4.54 -0.67 -6.38
N CYS A 2 -4.36 -1.35 -5.25
CA CYS A 2 -3.69 -0.81 -4.06
C CYS A 2 -2.66 -1.83 -3.54
N VAL A 3 -1.56 -1.36 -2.97
CA VAL A 3 -0.62 -2.20 -2.22
C VAL A 3 -1.14 -2.35 -0.79
N ILE A 4 -1.14 -3.58 -0.26
CA ILE A 4 -1.48 -3.87 1.13
C ILE A 4 -0.20 -3.94 1.94
N TYR A 5 -0.13 -3.09 2.97
CA TYR A 5 1.03 -2.91 3.83
C TYR A 5 0.65 -3.18 5.28
N HIS A 6 1.42 -4.03 5.96
CA HIS A 6 1.33 -4.20 7.40
C HIS A 6 2.12 -3.07 8.08
N SER A 7 1.41 -2.19 8.79
CA SER A 7 2.00 -1.05 9.50
C SER A 7 2.32 -1.35 10.96
N VAL A 8 1.68 -2.38 11.52
CA VAL A 8 1.89 -2.88 12.89
C VAL A 8 2.51 -4.27 12.81
N GLY A 9 3.54 -4.52 13.62
CA GLY A 9 4.33 -5.75 13.54
C GLY A 9 5.40 -5.68 12.43
N PRO A 10 5.57 -6.72 11.60
CA PRO A 10 6.47 -6.67 10.45
C PRO A 10 6.05 -5.57 9.48
N LYS A 11 6.92 -4.59 9.28
CA LYS A 11 6.70 -3.42 8.44
C LYS A 11 6.96 -3.78 6.98
N GLU A 12 5.95 -4.28 6.27
CA GLU A 12 6.14 -4.84 4.92
C GLU A 12 4.90 -4.78 4.03
N ALA A 13 5.12 -4.68 2.72
CA ALA A 13 4.09 -4.90 1.72
C ALA A 13 3.91 -6.41 1.51
N VAL A 14 2.68 -6.89 1.55
CA VAL A 14 2.34 -8.32 1.54
C VAL A 14 1.46 -8.75 0.38
N GLY A 15 0.78 -7.80 -0.27
CA GLY A 15 -0.22 -8.13 -1.28
C GLY A 15 -0.70 -6.93 -2.06
N ILE A 16 -1.57 -7.22 -3.03
CA ILE A 16 -2.28 -6.27 -3.87
C ILE A 16 -3.77 -6.49 -3.68
N ALA A 17 -4.51 -5.39 -3.61
CA ALA A 17 -5.96 -5.37 -3.63
C ALA A 17 -6.49 -4.56 -4.84
N LYS A 18 -7.77 -4.77 -5.15
CA LYS A 18 -8.54 -3.98 -6.12
C LYS A 18 -9.64 -3.22 -5.37
N VAL A 19 -9.88 -1.99 -5.80
CA VAL A 19 -11.07 -1.24 -5.36
C VAL A 19 -12.27 -1.84 -6.09
N THR A 20 -13.26 -2.29 -5.33
CA THR A 20 -14.50 -2.91 -5.84
C THR A 20 -15.69 -1.97 -5.76
N ARG A 21 -15.63 -0.95 -4.90
CA ARG A 21 -16.62 0.12 -4.81
C ARG A 21 -15.93 1.48 -4.73
N ALA A 22 -16.39 2.42 -5.54
CA ALA A 22 -15.95 3.81 -5.46
C ALA A 22 -16.32 4.44 -4.11
N ALA A 23 -15.79 5.63 -3.84
CA ALA A 23 -15.97 6.31 -2.55
C ALA A 23 -17.44 6.49 -2.18
N TYR A 24 -17.77 6.21 -0.92
CA TYR A 24 -19.08 6.40 -0.31
C TYR A 24 -18.93 6.88 1.14
N ALA A 25 -19.97 7.45 1.74
CA ALA A 25 -19.91 7.91 3.13
C ALA A 25 -19.53 6.75 4.08
N ASP A 26 -18.56 6.99 4.95
CA ASP A 26 -18.07 5.99 5.89
C ASP A 26 -19.20 5.61 6.89
N PRO A 27 -19.65 4.34 6.92
CA PRO A 27 -20.76 3.92 7.77
C PRO A 27 -20.39 3.88 9.26
N THR A 28 -19.12 4.08 9.61
CA THR A 28 -18.63 4.13 11.00
C THR A 28 -18.49 5.54 11.54
N SER A 29 -18.83 6.57 10.74
CA SER A 29 -18.73 7.98 11.09
C SER A 29 -20.05 8.70 10.85
N ASP A 30 -20.44 9.59 11.77
CA ASP A 30 -21.59 10.48 11.60
C ASP A 30 -21.24 11.75 10.77
N ASP A 31 -19.96 11.96 10.48
CA ASP A 31 -19.48 13.10 9.70
C ASP A 31 -19.34 12.73 8.21
N ALA A 32 -20.21 13.33 7.38
CA ALA A 32 -20.32 13.09 5.94
C ALA A 32 -19.06 13.41 5.12
N ARG A 33 -18.06 14.08 5.71
CA ARG A 33 -16.75 14.30 5.07
C ARG A 33 -15.89 13.03 5.03
N TRP A 34 -16.17 12.05 5.89
CA TRP A 34 -15.48 10.77 5.89
C TRP A 34 -16.02 9.87 4.80
N LEU A 35 -15.12 9.42 3.92
CA LEU A 35 -15.44 8.51 2.83
C LEU A 35 -14.64 7.22 2.98
N ALA A 36 -15.29 6.11 2.65
CA ALA A 36 -14.71 4.79 2.57
C ALA A 36 -14.75 4.25 1.14
N VAL A 37 -13.92 3.26 0.85
CA VAL A 37 -13.93 2.47 -0.39
C VAL A 37 -13.93 1.00 -0.01
N ASP A 38 -14.58 0.17 -0.82
CA ASP A 38 -14.45 -1.28 -0.65
C ASP A 38 -13.26 -1.77 -1.48
N ILE A 39 -12.45 -2.64 -0.86
CA ILE A 39 -11.35 -3.33 -1.53
C ILE A 39 -11.50 -4.84 -1.37
N ALA A 40 -11.07 -5.58 -2.39
CA ALA A 40 -10.97 -7.02 -2.36
C ALA A 40 -9.52 -7.47 -2.63
N PRO A 41 -9.06 -8.58 -2.02
CA PRO A 41 -7.76 -9.17 -2.35
C PRO A 41 -7.67 -9.50 -3.85
N ASP A 42 -6.57 -9.11 -4.50
CA ASP A 42 -6.29 -9.43 -5.91
C ASP A 42 -5.17 -10.48 -6.00
N LYS A 43 -4.05 -10.23 -5.31
CA LYS A 43 -2.87 -11.11 -5.37
C LYS A 43 -1.99 -10.99 -4.14
N ARG A 44 -1.52 -12.12 -3.61
CA ARG A 44 -0.45 -12.15 -2.60
C ARG A 44 0.92 -11.98 -3.25
N LEU A 45 1.82 -11.22 -2.62
CA LEU A 45 3.22 -11.14 -3.06
C LEU A 45 3.94 -12.47 -2.74
N ALA A 46 4.83 -12.91 -3.64
CA ALA A 46 5.57 -14.15 -3.43
C ALA A 46 6.52 -14.02 -2.23
N HIS A 47 7.21 -12.88 -2.15
CA HIS A 47 8.00 -12.46 -1.00
C HIS A 47 7.49 -11.10 -0.51
N PRO A 48 7.20 -10.93 0.80
CA PRO A 48 6.93 -9.63 1.36
C PRO A 48 8.10 -8.67 1.13
N VAL A 49 7.80 -7.40 0.88
CA VAL A 49 8.81 -6.36 0.70
C VAL A 49 8.85 -5.52 1.96
N SER A 50 9.91 -5.68 2.76
CA SER A 50 10.06 -4.94 4.02
C SER A 50 10.34 -3.45 3.79
N LEU A 51 9.98 -2.62 4.77
CA LEU A 51 10.27 -1.19 4.76
C LEU A 51 11.78 -0.92 4.68
N ALA A 52 12.60 -1.77 5.30
CA ALA A 52 14.06 -1.67 5.20
C ALA A 52 14.51 -1.83 3.73
N ARG A 53 14.03 -2.88 3.06
CA ARG A 53 14.30 -3.13 1.64
C ARG A 53 13.78 -2.01 0.72
N MET A 54 12.63 -1.42 1.06
CA MET A 54 12.11 -0.25 0.34
C MET A 54 13.04 0.97 0.49
N LYS A 55 13.57 1.22 1.70
CA LYS A 55 14.47 2.35 1.96
C LYS A 55 15.80 2.24 1.23
N GLU A 56 16.30 1.02 1.01
CA GLU A 56 17.54 0.76 0.29
C GLU A 56 17.41 0.99 -1.23
N HIS A 57 16.20 0.88 -1.78
CA HIS A 57 16.00 1.04 -3.22
C HIS A 57 15.82 2.53 -3.59
N PRO A 58 16.62 3.09 -4.52
CA PRO A 58 16.59 4.53 -4.84
C PRO A 58 15.22 5.05 -5.29
N VAL A 59 14.46 4.25 -6.05
CA VAL A 59 13.10 4.60 -6.48
C VAL A 59 12.11 4.60 -5.30
N LEU A 60 12.20 3.61 -4.42
CA LEU A 60 11.20 3.44 -3.35
C LEU A 60 11.50 4.29 -2.11
N SER A 61 12.76 4.70 -1.90
CA SER A 61 13.14 5.60 -0.82
C SER A 61 12.43 6.96 -0.90
N SER A 62 11.94 7.33 -2.09
CA SER A 62 11.17 8.54 -2.33
C SER A 62 9.66 8.39 -2.16
N MET A 63 9.15 7.17 -1.94
CA MET A 63 7.71 6.91 -1.77
C MET A 63 7.11 7.71 -0.63
N ALA A 64 5.85 8.12 -0.81
CA ALA A 64 5.06 8.74 0.25
C ALA A 64 5.02 7.87 1.52
N LEU A 65 4.86 6.54 1.38
CA LEU A 65 4.92 5.59 2.51
C LEU A 65 6.21 5.70 3.34
N VAL A 66 7.35 5.89 2.67
CA VAL A 66 8.67 5.98 3.34
C VAL A 66 8.86 7.33 4.01
N LYS A 67 8.41 8.41 3.36
CA LYS A 67 8.58 9.79 3.84
C LYS A 67 7.53 10.21 4.89
N GLN A 68 6.33 9.66 4.83
CA GLN A 68 5.18 10.05 5.64
C GLN A 68 4.61 8.86 6.40
N SER A 69 5.31 8.43 7.45
CA SER A 69 4.99 7.21 8.20
C SER A 69 3.62 7.17 8.87
N ARG A 70 2.97 8.33 9.05
CA ARG A 70 1.64 8.46 9.65
C ARG A 70 0.50 8.48 8.62
N LEU A 71 0.82 8.46 7.33
CA LEU A 71 -0.18 8.49 6.26
C LEU A 71 -0.63 7.06 5.94
N SER A 72 -1.85 6.70 6.37
CA SER A 72 -2.40 5.34 6.21
C SER A 72 -2.75 4.97 4.77
N VAL A 73 -3.11 5.96 3.95
CA VAL A 73 -3.41 5.78 2.52
C VAL A 73 -2.58 6.79 1.74
N CYS A 74 -1.68 6.30 0.89
CA CYS A 74 -0.76 7.15 0.14
C CYS A 74 -0.74 6.78 -1.35
N PRO A 75 -0.43 7.73 -2.22
CA PRO A 75 -0.26 7.44 -3.65
C PRO A 75 0.98 6.58 -3.89
N VAL A 76 0.89 5.73 -4.90
CA VAL A 76 2.01 4.94 -5.43
C VAL A 76 2.07 5.18 -6.93
N THR A 77 3.21 5.66 -7.40
CA THR A 77 3.46 5.88 -8.83
C THR A 77 3.62 4.55 -9.58
N ALA A 78 3.51 4.60 -10.91
CA ALA A 78 3.70 3.40 -11.74
C ALA A 78 5.10 2.78 -11.59
N ASP A 79 6.15 3.61 -11.47
CA ASP A 79 7.53 3.15 -11.32
C ASP A 79 7.77 2.51 -9.96
N GLU A 80 7.28 3.14 -8.89
CA GLU A 80 7.33 2.56 -7.54
C GLU A 80 6.59 1.22 -7.49
N PHE A 81 5.40 1.15 -8.10
CA PHE A 81 4.63 -0.09 -8.16
C PHE A 81 5.38 -1.19 -8.91
N LYS A 82 5.96 -0.87 -10.07
CA LYS A 82 6.74 -1.82 -10.88
C LYS A 82 7.97 -2.34 -10.14
N VAL A 83 8.71 -1.44 -9.48
CA VAL A 83 9.88 -1.80 -8.67
C VAL A 83 9.47 -2.66 -7.49
N LEU A 84 8.42 -2.30 -6.76
CA LEU A 84 7.93 -3.09 -5.63
C LEU A 84 7.55 -4.52 -6.07
N LEU A 85 6.87 -4.67 -7.20
CA LEU A 85 6.55 -5.98 -7.76
C LEU A 85 7.79 -6.76 -8.23
N SER A 86 8.84 -6.07 -8.67
CA SER A 86 10.12 -6.69 -9.03
C SER A 86 10.85 -7.22 -7.79
N LEU A 87 10.91 -6.42 -6.72
CA LEU A 87 11.49 -6.84 -5.44
C LEU A 87 10.72 -8.02 -4.85
N ALA A 88 9.39 -8.02 -4.93
CA ALA A 88 8.55 -9.09 -4.42
C ALA A 88 8.75 -10.46 -5.11
N LYS A 89 9.44 -10.51 -6.27
CA LYS A 89 9.80 -11.76 -6.97
C LYS A 89 11.13 -12.34 -6.50
N LYS A 90 11.90 -11.59 -5.71
CA LYS A 90 13.20 -11.99 -5.19
C LYS A 90 13.05 -12.11 -3.66
N PRO A 91 13.63 -13.13 -3.02
CA PRO A 91 13.72 -13.15 -1.56
C PRO A 91 14.42 -11.90 -1.02
#